data_AF-A0A119D0J9-F1
#
_entry.id   AF-A0A119D0J9-F1
#
_cell.length_a   1.000
_cell.length_b   1.000
_cell.length_c   1.000
_cell.angle_alpha   90.00
_cell.angle_beta   90.00
_cell.angle_gamma   90.00
#
_symmetry.space_group_name_H-M   'P 1'
#
loop_
_entity.id
_entity.type
_entity.pdbx_description
1 polymer ?
#
loop_
_entity_poly.entity_id
_entity_poly.type
_entity_poly.pdbx_seq_one_letter_code
_entity_poly.pdbx_strand_id
1 'polypeptide(L)'
;MDGHFIQGVGDGVVEAEIKPDEEALQQAKQFLQHADSAINSHIQRVANLIDGYQSPYGVELLSTVHWVIKNEGAQTPEQAFYLIQQWNERKKQLMTQQHVNAAWVQLAQQNWI
;
A
#
# COMPACT_ATOMS: atom_id res chain seq x y z
N MET A 1 14.62 17.39 12.72
CA MET A 1 13.90 16.53 13.68
C MET A 1 14.07 15.12 13.17
N ASP A 2 15.13 14.45 13.63
CA ASP A 2 15.26 13.01 13.44
C ASP A 2 14.26 12.33 14.37
N GLY A 3 13.42 11.44 13.83
CA GLY A 3 12.58 10.58 14.66
C GLY A 3 13.42 9.39 15.13
N HIS A 4 13.20 8.91 16.36
CA HIS A 4 14.00 7.84 16.98
C HIS A 4 14.23 6.57 16.13
N PHE A 5 13.42 6.34 15.09
CA PHE A 5 13.49 5.14 14.25
C PHE A 5 13.50 5.41 12.74
N ILE A 6 13.49 6.68 12.31
CA ILE A 6 13.47 7.05 10.89
C ILE A 6 14.38 8.25 10.62
N GLN A 7 15.05 8.21 9.48
CA GLN A 7 15.91 9.25 8.92
C GLN A 7 15.34 9.78 7.60
N GLY A 8 15.89 10.90 7.12
CA GLY A 8 15.50 11.47 5.83
C GLY A 8 14.39 12.51 5.91
N VAL A 9 14.11 13.09 7.09
CA VAL A 9 13.31 14.32 7.20
C VAL A 9 14.28 15.51 7.20
N GLY A 10 14.57 16.05 6.00
CA GLY A 10 15.40 17.24 5.83
C GLY A 10 14.68 18.55 6.17
N ASP A 11 15.33 19.68 5.91
CA ASP A 11 14.80 21.05 6.06
C ASP A 11 13.87 21.48 4.92
N GLY A 12 13.50 20.55 4.02
CA GLY A 12 12.59 20.79 2.90
C GLY A 12 13.25 21.33 1.63
N VAL A 13 14.59 21.39 1.58
CA VAL A 13 15.34 21.95 0.43
C VAL A 13 15.59 20.90 -0.67
N VAL A 14 15.50 19.61 -0.35
CA VAL A 14 15.66 18.49 -1.30
C VAL A 14 14.55 17.46 -1.06
N GLU A 15 14.12 16.77 -2.12
CA GLU A 15 13.21 15.62 -2.02
C GLU A 15 13.80 14.59 -1.04
N ALA A 16 13.13 14.44 0.10
CA ALA A 16 13.66 13.70 1.23
C ALA A 16 12.96 12.34 1.32
N GLU A 17 13.73 11.26 1.12
CA GLU A 17 13.22 9.90 1.19
C GLU A 17 13.28 9.40 2.63
N ILE A 18 12.12 9.17 3.25
CA ILE A 18 12.06 8.64 4.61
C ILE A 18 12.53 7.19 4.60
N LYS A 19 13.55 6.88 5.41
CA LYS A 19 14.08 5.54 5.57
C LYS A 19 14.13 5.15 7.04
N PRO A 20 13.89 3.87 7.37
CA PRO A 20 14.20 3.38 8.71
C PRO A 20 15.68 3.59 9.04
N ASP A 21 15.95 3.84 10.32
CA ASP A 21 17.29 3.73 10.85
C ASP A 21 17.76 2.26 10.87
N GLU A 22 19.05 2.00 10.66
CA GLU A 22 19.58 0.62 10.62
C GLU A 22 19.46 -0.09 11.98
N GLU A 23 19.67 0.63 13.08
CA GLU A 23 19.50 0.10 14.43
C GLU A 23 18.03 -0.24 14.68
N ALA A 24 17.11 0.63 14.25
CA ALA A 24 15.67 0.40 14.32
C ALA A 24 15.27 -0.88 13.57
N LEU A 25 15.84 -1.12 12.39
CA LEU A 25 15.60 -2.34 11.61
C LEU A 25 16.16 -3.59 12.32
N GLN A 26 17.30 -3.48 12.97
CA GLN A 26 17.87 -4.59 13.75
C GLN A 26 16.98 -4.93 14.95
N GLN A 27 16.51 -3.92 15.69
CA GLN A 27 15.60 -4.10 16.81
C GLN A 27 14.27 -4.74 16.37
N ALA A 28 13.71 -4.30 15.23
CA ALA A 28 12.50 -4.90 14.66
C ALA A 28 12.70 -6.37 14.30
N LYS A 29 13.83 -6.73 13.68
CA LYS A 29 14.16 -8.13 13.35
C LYS A 29 14.30 -8.99 14.61
N GLN A 30 14.96 -8.47 15.64
CA GLN A 30 15.12 -9.17 16.91
C GLN A 30 13.76 -9.39 17.60
N PHE A 31 12.90 -8.38 17.60
CA PHE A 31 11.53 -8.51 18.11
C PHE A 31 10.78 -9.64 17.41
N LEU A 32 10.83 -9.70 16.07
CA LEU A 32 10.14 -10.72 15.27
C LEU A 32 10.62 -12.15 15.53
N GLN A 33 11.82 -12.37 16.08
CA GLN A 33 12.32 -13.70 16.44
C GLN A 33 11.58 -14.32 17.65
N HIS A 34 11.01 -13.48 18.51
CA HIS A 34 10.35 -13.91 19.74
C HIS A 34 8.87 -13.56 19.78
N ALA A 35 8.38 -12.87 18.76
CA ALA A 35 6.99 -12.45 18.65
C ALA A 35 6.07 -13.62 18.24
N ASP A 36 4.76 -13.41 18.38
CA ASP A 36 3.76 -14.35 17.89
C ASP A 36 3.95 -14.60 16.38
N SER A 37 3.98 -15.88 16.00
CA SER A 37 4.03 -16.34 14.61
C SER A 37 2.99 -15.67 13.70
N ALA A 38 1.82 -15.29 14.23
CA ALA A 38 0.77 -14.58 13.49
C ALA A 38 1.26 -13.26 12.89
N ILE A 39 2.19 -12.56 13.56
CA ILE A 39 2.75 -11.29 13.06
C ILE A 39 3.53 -11.53 11.77
N ASN A 40 4.36 -12.56 11.71
CA ASN A 40 5.10 -12.91 10.49
C ASN A 40 4.15 -13.29 9.35
N SER A 41 3.05 -13.99 9.65
CA SER A 41 2.02 -14.29 8.65
C SER A 41 1.31 -13.03 8.12
N HIS A 42 1.01 -12.06 8.98
CA HIS A 42 0.43 -10.78 8.55
C HIS A 42 1.39 -9.96 7.69
N ILE A 43 2.66 -9.89 8.08
CA ILE A 43 3.71 -9.22 7.30
C ILE A 43 3.80 -9.86 5.92
N GLN A 44 3.87 -11.20 5.85
CA GLN A 44 3.96 -11.90 4.58
C GLN A 44 2.71 -11.68 3.71
N ARG A 45 1.52 -11.65 4.32
CA ARG A 45 0.27 -11.39 3.60
C ARG A 45 0.26 -10.01 2.93
N VAL A 46 0.76 -8.99 3.63
CA VAL A 46 0.91 -7.63 3.06
C VAL A 46 2.02 -7.59 2.02
N ALA A 47 3.18 -8.21 2.30
CA ALA A 47 4.30 -8.28 1.36
C ALA A 47 3.90 -8.91 0.02
N ASN A 48 3.12 -10.00 0.05
CA ASN A 48 2.58 -10.63 -1.15
C ASN A 48 1.57 -9.74 -1.88
N LEU A 49 0.73 -9.01 -1.13
CA LEU A 49 -0.24 -8.10 -1.73
C LEU A 49 0.45 -6.99 -2.54
N ILE A 50 1.49 -6.39 -1.95
CA ILE A 50 2.16 -5.22 -2.53
C ILE A 50 3.30 -5.58 -3.51
N ASP A 51 3.54 -6.86 -3.78
CA ASP A 51 4.57 -7.26 -4.73
C ASP A 51 4.25 -6.76 -6.15
N GLY A 52 5.14 -5.97 -6.73
CA GLY A 52 4.91 -5.23 -7.98
C GLY A 52 4.13 -3.91 -7.82
N TYR A 53 3.71 -3.56 -6.60
CA TYR A 53 2.93 -2.36 -6.26
C TYR A 53 3.57 -1.50 -5.15
N GLN A 54 4.86 -1.69 -4.86
CA GLN A 54 5.53 -1.03 -3.71
C GLN A 54 5.71 0.49 -3.86
N SER A 55 5.50 1.05 -5.06
CA SER A 55 5.57 2.50 -5.26
C SER A 55 4.41 3.23 -4.56
N PRO A 56 4.56 4.54 -4.25
CA PRO A 56 3.46 5.32 -3.68
C PRO A 56 2.16 5.21 -4.49
N TYR A 57 2.27 5.24 -5.82
CA TYR A 57 1.12 5.05 -6.71
C TYR A 57 0.54 3.64 -6.64
N GLY A 58 1.38 2.59 -6.61
CA GLY A 58 0.92 1.20 -6.57
C GLY A 58 0.13 0.89 -5.30
N VAL A 59 0.63 1.32 -4.14
CA VAL A 59 -0.07 1.16 -2.86
C VAL A 59 -1.34 2.01 -2.81
N GLU A 60 -1.29 3.25 -3.35
CA GLU A 60 -2.47 4.11 -3.45
C GLU A 60 -3.56 3.46 -4.31
N LEU A 61 -3.18 2.82 -5.42
CA LEU A 61 -4.09 2.13 -6.33
C LEU A 61 -4.73 0.90 -5.65
N LEU A 62 -3.94 0.01 -5.04
CA LEU A 62 -4.45 -1.17 -4.34
C LEU A 62 -5.42 -0.79 -3.22
N SER A 63 -5.04 0.19 -2.40
CA SER A 63 -5.88 0.66 -1.30
C SER A 63 -7.18 1.32 -1.78
N THR A 64 -7.12 2.11 -2.85
CA THR A 64 -8.30 2.77 -3.44
C THR A 64 -9.27 1.73 -4.01
N VAL A 65 -8.79 0.76 -4.79
CA VAL A 65 -9.64 -0.31 -5.36
C VAL A 65 -10.24 -1.17 -4.25
N HIS A 66 -9.45 -1.57 -3.25
CA HIS A 66 -9.95 -2.33 -2.11
C HIS A 66 -11.04 -1.54 -1.33
N TRP A 67 -10.86 -0.23 -1.17
CA TRP A 67 -11.83 0.60 -0.46
C TRP A 67 -13.20 0.63 -1.15
N VAL A 68 -13.25 0.89 -2.46
CA VAL A 68 -14.53 0.98 -3.18
C VAL A 68 -15.26 -0.38 -3.21
N ILE A 69 -14.52 -1.50 -3.16
CA ILE A 69 -15.10 -2.84 -3.03
C ILE A 69 -15.73 -3.02 -1.65
N LYS A 70 -14.98 -2.76 -0.57
CA LYS A 70 -15.43 -3.06 0.79
C LYS A 70 -16.42 -2.04 1.37
N ASN A 71 -16.37 -0.79 0.92
CA ASN A 71 -17.15 0.30 1.53
C ASN A 71 -18.20 0.91 0.59
N GLU A 72 -18.00 0.82 -0.73
CA GLU A 72 -18.92 1.40 -1.73
C GLU A 72 -19.63 0.32 -2.56
N GLY A 73 -19.33 -0.96 -2.30
CA GLY A 73 -20.07 -2.09 -2.84
C GLY A 73 -19.74 -2.45 -4.29
N ALA A 74 -18.60 -2.02 -4.84
CA ALA A 74 -18.17 -2.42 -6.17
C ALA A 74 -18.10 -3.96 -6.29
N GLN A 75 -18.85 -4.53 -7.24
CA GLN A 75 -18.87 -5.98 -7.51
C GLN A 75 -18.05 -6.37 -8.74
N THR A 76 -17.66 -5.40 -9.58
CA THR A 76 -16.84 -5.65 -10.77
C THR A 76 -15.73 -4.59 -10.91
N PRO A 77 -14.66 -4.89 -11.67
CA PRO A 77 -13.60 -3.91 -11.97
C PRO A 77 -14.11 -2.63 -12.65
N GLU A 78 -15.14 -2.74 -13.49
CA GLU A 78 -15.77 -1.61 -14.18
C GLU A 78 -16.54 -0.73 -13.18
N GLN A 79 -17.25 -1.35 -12.23
CA GLN A 79 -17.93 -0.62 -11.16
C GLN A 79 -16.90 0.08 -10.25
N ALA A 80 -15.82 -0.61 -9.88
CA ALA A 80 -14.75 0.00 -9.09
C ALA A 80 -14.15 1.21 -9.82
N PHE A 81 -13.84 1.08 -11.11
CA PHE A 81 -13.35 2.20 -11.89
C PHE A 81 -14.35 3.36 -11.92
N TYR A 82 -15.63 3.09 -12.18
CA TYR A 82 -16.66 4.13 -12.21
C TYR A 82 -16.75 4.92 -10.89
N LEU A 83 -16.70 4.22 -9.75
CA LEU A 83 -16.73 4.85 -8.43
C LEU A 83 -15.47 5.67 -8.16
N ILE A 84 -14.28 5.16 -8.50
CA ILE A 84 -13.00 5.86 -8.36
C ILE A 84 -12.99 7.16 -9.18
N GLN A 85 -13.61 7.16 -10.37
CA GLN A 85 -13.72 8.36 -11.21
C GLN A 85 -14.58 9.47 -10.56
N GLN A 86 -15.37 9.17 -9.51
CA GLN A 86 -16.15 10.15 -8.75
C GLN A 86 -15.39 10.77 -7.56
N TRP A 87 -14.16 10.32 -7.26
CA TRP A 87 -13.45 10.76 -6.06
C TRP A 87 -12.85 12.17 -6.20
N ASN A 88 -11.66 12.28 -6.80
CA ASN A 88 -10.98 13.55 -7.02
C ASN A 88 -10.28 13.54 -8.38
N GLU A 89 -10.01 14.72 -8.92
CA GLU A 89 -9.43 14.89 -10.26
C GLU A 89 -8.09 14.17 -10.42
N ARG A 90 -7.24 14.16 -9.37
CA ARG A 90 -5.96 13.44 -9.39
C ARG A 90 -6.15 11.95 -9.62
N LYS A 91 -7.01 11.28 -8.83
CA LYS A 91 -7.26 9.83 -8.97
C LYS A 91 -7.91 9.53 -10.31
N LYS A 92 -8.85 10.37 -10.73
CA LYS A 92 -9.50 10.28 -12.04
C LYS A 92 -8.50 10.25 -13.20
N GLN A 93 -7.50 11.12 -13.15
CA GLN A 93 -6.45 11.25 -14.16
C GLN A 93 -5.41 10.12 -14.10
N LEU A 94 -4.99 9.70 -12.90
CA LEU A 94 -3.90 8.75 -12.71
C LEU A 94 -4.35 7.27 -12.76
N MET A 95 -5.57 6.96 -12.29
CA MET A 95 -6.05 5.57 -12.15
C MET A 95 -6.87 5.17 -13.37
N THR A 96 -6.17 4.68 -14.40
CA THR A 96 -6.81 4.19 -15.63
C THR A 96 -7.59 2.89 -15.38
N GLN A 97 -8.55 2.58 -16.25
CA GLN A 97 -9.29 1.31 -16.19
C GLN A 97 -8.35 0.10 -16.19
N GLN A 98 -7.27 0.13 -16.98
CA GLN A 98 -6.30 -0.96 -17.03
C GLN A 98 -5.59 -1.17 -15.69
N HIS A 99 -5.21 -0.08 -15.02
CA HIS A 99 -4.59 -0.14 -13.69
C HIS A 99 -5.58 -0.66 -12.64
N VAL A 100 -6.82 -0.18 -12.65
CA VAL A 100 -7.88 -0.66 -11.75
C VAL A 100 -8.14 -2.16 -11.95
N ASN A 101 -8.19 -2.63 -13.20
CA ASN A 101 -8.35 -4.05 -13.49
C ASN A 101 -7.19 -4.90 -12.98
N ALA A 102 -5.94 -4.43 -13.15
CA ALA A 102 -4.77 -5.13 -12.64
C ALA A 102 -4.77 -5.22 -11.10
N ALA A 103 -5.12 -4.11 -10.43
CA ALA A 103 -5.21 -4.06 -8.97
C ALA A 103 -6.35 -4.94 -8.43
N TRP A 104 -7.50 -4.97 -9.12
CA TRP A 104 -8.59 -5.89 -8.80
C TRP A 104 -8.14 -7.35 -8.84
N VAL A 105 -7.45 -7.75 -9.91
CA VAL A 105 -6.92 -9.12 -10.07
C VAL A 105 -5.93 -9.44 -8.96
N GLN A 106 -5.02 -8.52 -8.63
CA GLN A 106 -4.06 -8.71 -7.52
C GLN A 106 -4.78 -8.92 -6.19
N LEU A 107 -5.77 -8.09 -5.87
CA LEU A 107 -6.57 -8.22 -4.64
C LEU A 107 -7.30 -9.56 -4.57
N ALA A 108 -7.87 -10.03 -5.69
CA ALA A 108 -8.57 -11.31 -5.75
C ALA A 108 -7.60 -12.48 -5.59
N GLN A 109 -6.47 -12.49 -6.32
CA GLN A 109 -5.46 -13.55 -6.27
C GLN A 109 -4.86 -13.71 -4.87
N GLN A 110 -4.69 -12.59 -4.15
CA GLN A 110 -4.13 -12.58 -2.79
C GLN A 110 -5.22 -12.76 -1.71
N ASN A 111 -6.47 -13.05 -2.08
CA ASN A 111 -7.61 -13.27 -1.18
C ASN A 111 -7.90 -12.09 -0.23
N TRP A 112 -7.85 -10.86 -0.76
CA TRP A 112 -8.25 -9.64 -0.04
C TRP A 112 -9.67 -9.18 -0.35
N ILE A 113 -10.22 -9.60 -1.49
CA ILE A 113 -11.59 -9.28 -1.90
C ILE A 113 -12.45 -10.52 -2.03
#